data_AF-A0A9D8BB81-F1
#
_entry.id   AF-A0A9D8BB81-F1
#
_cell.length_a   1.000
_cell.length_b   1.000
_cell.length_c   1.000
_cell.angle_alpha   90.00
_cell.angle_beta   90.00
_cell.angle_gamma   90.00
#
_symmetry.space_group_name_H-M   'P 1'
#
loop_
_entity.id
_entity.type
_entity.pdbx_description
1 polymer ?
#
loop_
_entity_poly.entity_id
_entity_poly.type
_entity_poly.pdbx_seq_one_letter_code
_entity_poly.pdbx_strand_id
1 'polypeptide(L)'
;MKSNWIKSFLNLPFTQPSKNTARIQSTENLFKRLVVDVLDDDFWGSKVSVIGNSILIVAIFISTFDYILSSGTGGILVSNPFLEGFVVALFTVEYLLRIVFASSLGYAARTSYLFSFYGIIDALSLTPLLLDVLSLPLIGGLGALRILRLWRVARYIPSFNVISNAFNSRKEDILTSFLGVTLLSLTLSALMFHYESAYATCSFNNILEVFVWSIGKYTGDYGSIAEITPISEMGKIIATVNGFLGIALFAVPAGLLASAFIEQLEEKRRKQIIDDRISAISKHFAKKTGGGKDFKFTAFPRFASLDFLQVKFLLSEPEVMETIRESKNLRFRALKSKPENAYSDIRIVESFQTNCSYGFRQFNEESKVVLINAIGENERGISHLAFTLAAGLTVNYIAREVLLLNHDQAPVGGNTSKDYELYLQGETQALNPALVDFLSDIESFDSQTYFVILSSAASGRSDFVVEYGNDLGSTEFVEGKTSLNSEKDLTELTQILEKNMHNVEYQGANKVRLAYNFTSEQNTIGNRNSNSLHHLVQQKTGGNVVSIYTNIKILTGENNRYYAACTALSSIIEGIQDAMKTSKFT
;
A
#
# COMPACT_ATOMS: atom_id res chain seq x y z
N MET A 1 -7.94 26.51 17.56
CA MET A 1 -7.07 25.31 17.52
C MET A 1 -7.94 24.07 17.71
N LYS A 2 -7.84 23.04 16.87
CA LYS A 2 -8.64 21.80 17.03
C LYS A 2 -7.93 20.83 17.98
N SER A 3 -8.69 20.09 18.80
CA SER A 3 -8.13 19.16 19.80
C SER A 3 -7.57 17.89 19.15
N ASN A 4 -6.28 17.96 18.78
CA ASN A 4 -5.54 16.79 18.30
C ASN A 4 -5.17 15.84 19.45
N TRP A 5 -5.03 16.32 20.69
CA TRP A 5 -4.60 15.47 21.81
C TRP A 5 -5.66 14.46 22.23
N ILE A 6 -6.93 14.88 22.36
CA ILE A 6 -8.05 13.94 22.63
C ILE A 6 -8.24 12.97 21.45
N LYS A 7 -8.05 13.43 20.20
CA LYS A 7 -8.02 12.53 19.03
C LYS A 7 -6.83 11.57 19.05
N SER A 8 -5.67 11.95 19.58
CA SER A 8 -4.50 11.07 19.73
C SER A 8 -4.67 10.04 20.87
N PHE A 9 -5.51 10.34 21.85
CA PHE A 9 -5.87 9.41 22.93
C PHE A 9 -6.97 8.42 22.51
N LEU A 10 -7.98 8.88 21.76
CA LEU A 10 -9.12 8.06 21.33
C LEU A 10 -8.97 7.37 19.97
N ASN A 11 -8.16 7.90 19.04
CA ASN A 11 -7.68 7.11 17.90
C ASN A 11 -6.46 6.33 18.36
N LEU A 12 -6.67 5.36 19.27
CA LEU A 12 -5.63 4.53 19.87
C LEU A 12 -4.65 4.04 18.80
N PRO A 13 -3.41 4.56 18.76
CA PRO A 13 -2.43 4.16 17.76
C PRO A 13 -1.76 2.89 18.27
N PHE A 14 -2.47 1.76 18.16
CA PHE A 14 -1.81 0.47 18.13
C PHE A 14 -0.80 0.54 16.99
N THR A 15 0.47 0.37 17.35
CA THR A 15 1.58 0.19 16.42
C THR A 15 1.14 -0.82 15.38
N GLN A 16 0.86 -0.36 14.14
CA GLN A 16 0.47 -1.29 13.09
C GLN A 16 1.61 -2.30 12.96
N PRO A 17 1.34 -3.62 13.05
CA PRO A 17 2.38 -4.64 13.05
C PRO A 17 3.25 -4.42 11.81
N SER A 18 4.56 -4.31 12.04
CA SER A 18 5.46 -3.60 11.15
C SER A 18 5.59 -4.30 9.79
N LYS A 19 4.76 -3.91 8.80
CA LYS A 19 4.97 -4.29 7.40
C LYS A 19 6.33 -3.81 6.84
N ASN A 20 7.08 -3.01 7.60
CA ASN A 20 8.42 -2.54 7.27
C ASN A 20 9.56 -3.52 7.66
N THR A 21 9.32 -4.60 8.41
CA THR A 21 10.35 -5.67 8.56
C THR A 21 10.72 -6.30 7.21
N ALA A 22 9.83 -6.22 6.22
CA ALA A 22 10.10 -6.58 4.82
C ALA A 22 11.06 -5.61 4.07
N ARG A 23 11.47 -4.47 4.66
CA ARG A 23 12.31 -3.45 4.01
C ARG A 23 13.35 -2.75 4.92
N ILE A 24 13.88 -3.44 5.93
CA ILE A 24 15.18 -3.03 6.50
C ILE A 24 16.27 -3.48 5.52
N GLN A 25 17.06 -2.55 5.00
CA GLN A 25 18.10 -2.84 3.99
C GLN A 25 19.20 -3.77 4.53
N SER A 26 19.90 -4.44 3.60
CA SER A 26 20.90 -5.48 3.88
C SER A 26 22.12 -4.99 4.67
N THR A 27 22.31 -3.68 4.81
CA THR A 27 23.54 -3.01 5.26
C THR A 27 23.67 -2.72 6.77
N GLU A 28 22.63 -2.86 7.59
CA GLU A 28 22.72 -2.52 9.02
C GLU A 28 23.29 -3.62 9.93
N ASN A 29 23.97 -3.19 11.00
CA ASN A 29 24.63 -4.03 12.00
C ASN A 29 23.73 -5.12 12.61
N LEU A 30 24.27 -6.34 12.72
CA LEU A 30 23.55 -7.53 13.21
C LEU A 30 22.95 -7.34 14.62
N PHE A 31 23.63 -6.60 15.51
CA PHE A 31 23.09 -6.22 16.83
C PHE A 31 21.80 -5.41 16.73
N LYS A 32 21.71 -4.45 15.81
CA LYS A 32 20.50 -3.62 15.62
C LYS A 32 19.32 -4.45 15.15
N ARG A 33 19.55 -5.43 14.26
CA ARG A 33 18.50 -6.40 13.86
C ARG A 33 18.03 -7.23 15.04
N LEU A 34 18.94 -7.83 15.81
CA LEU A 34 18.57 -8.62 16.99
C LEU A 34 17.76 -7.82 18.03
N VAL A 35 18.09 -6.55 18.27
CA VAL A 35 17.32 -5.71 19.21
C VAL A 35 15.96 -5.31 18.63
N VAL A 36 15.85 -5.03 17.33
CA VAL A 36 14.54 -4.80 16.68
C VAL A 36 13.68 -6.06 16.72
N ASP A 37 14.23 -7.24 16.39
CA ASP A 37 13.53 -8.53 16.43
C ASP A 37 13.05 -8.91 17.84
N VAL A 38 13.78 -8.53 18.90
CA VAL A 38 13.38 -8.78 20.31
C VAL A 38 12.32 -7.79 20.81
N LEU A 39 12.33 -6.56 20.30
CA LEU A 39 11.41 -5.50 20.73
C LEU A 39 10.17 -5.37 19.84
N ASP A 40 10.06 -6.16 18.76
CA ASP A 40 8.86 -6.21 17.92
C ASP A 40 7.65 -6.72 18.73
N ASP A 41 6.49 -6.20 18.38
CA ASP A 41 5.21 -6.50 19.02
C ASP A 41 4.68 -7.88 18.57
N ASP A 42 5.18 -8.40 17.44
CA ASP A 42 4.89 -9.76 16.97
C ASP A 42 5.74 -10.82 17.70
N PHE A 43 5.11 -11.41 18.72
CA PHE A 43 5.62 -12.56 19.47
C PHE A 43 6.07 -13.74 18.58
N TRP A 44 5.46 -13.93 17.40
CA TRP A 44 5.75 -15.06 16.50
C TRP A 44 6.69 -14.69 15.34
N GLY A 45 7.10 -13.43 15.21
CA GLY A 45 7.84 -12.93 14.04
C GLY A 45 9.21 -13.59 13.81
N SER A 46 9.93 -13.96 14.87
CA SER A 46 11.20 -14.69 14.75
C SER A 46 11.46 -15.60 15.97
N LYS A 47 12.34 -16.59 15.82
CA LYS A 47 12.79 -17.44 16.96
C LYS A 47 13.43 -16.62 18.08
N VAL A 48 14.00 -15.46 17.76
CA VAL A 48 14.62 -14.55 18.73
C VAL A 48 13.54 -13.71 19.44
N SER A 49 12.52 -13.23 18.71
CA SER A 49 11.31 -12.60 19.28
C SER A 49 10.65 -13.53 20.30
N VAL A 50 10.34 -14.79 19.90
CA VAL A 50 9.69 -15.78 20.77
C VAL A 50 10.45 -15.93 22.10
N ILE A 51 11.78 -16.07 22.06
CA ILE A 51 12.59 -16.24 23.28
C ILE A 51 12.63 -14.96 24.11
N GLY A 52 12.93 -13.81 23.49
CA GLY A 52 13.04 -12.53 24.19
C GLY A 52 11.72 -12.11 24.84
N ASN A 53 10.64 -12.10 24.07
CA ASN A 53 9.30 -11.77 24.56
C ASN A 53 8.78 -12.79 25.59
N SER A 54 9.10 -14.09 25.48
CA SER A 54 8.79 -15.04 26.56
C SER A 54 9.50 -14.70 27.87
N ILE A 55 10.78 -14.33 27.82
CA ILE A 55 11.54 -13.93 29.02
C ILE A 55 10.92 -12.67 29.65
N LEU A 56 10.56 -11.67 28.85
CA LEU A 56 9.90 -10.45 29.34
C LEU A 56 8.54 -10.76 30.00
N ILE A 57 7.70 -11.60 29.37
CA ILE A 57 6.40 -12.01 29.90
C ILE A 57 6.56 -12.78 31.21
N VAL A 58 7.48 -13.74 31.28
CA VAL A 58 7.75 -14.52 32.50
C VAL A 58 8.26 -13.61 33.63
N ALA A 59 9.16 -12.66 33.34
CA ALA A 59 9.62 -11.67 34.32
C ALA A 59 8.48 -10.76 34.82
N ILE A 60 7.55 -10.34 33.95
CA ILE A 60 6.37 -9.56 34.34
C ILE A 60 5.49 -10.36 35.31
N PHE A 61 5.14 -11.60 34.97
CA PHE A 61 4.29 -12.45 35.81
C PHE A 61 4.94 -12.74 37.16
N ILE A 62 6.21 -13.16 37.18
CA ILE A 62 6.97 -13.43 38.41
C ILE A 62 7.01 -12.17 39.30
N SER A 63 7.36 -11.01 38.73
CA SER A 63 7.48 -9.77 39.50
C SER A 63 6.17 -9.24 40.07
N THR A 64 5.04 -9.43 39.37
CA THR A 64 3.74 -8.98 39.86
C THR A 64 3.11 -9.98 40.83
N PHE A 65 3.33 -11.28 40.62
CA PHE A 65 2.86 -12.31 41.55
C PHE A 65 3.56 -12.18 42.92
N ASP A 66 4.87 -11.90 42.94
CA ASP A 66 5.60 -11.63 44.17
C ASP A 66 5.09 -10.37 44.90
N TYR A 67 4.80 -9.28 44.15
CA TYR A 67 4.19 -8.08 44.72
C TYR A 67 2.82 -8.37 45.37
N ILE A 68 1.98 -9.19 44.72
CA ILE A 68 0.69 -9.62 45.28
C ILE A 68 0.90 -10.43 46.57
N LEU A 69 1.85 -11.37 46.60
CA LEU A 69 2.20 -12.14 47.80
C LEU A 69 2.78 -11.24 48.92
N SER A 70 3.57 -10.23 48.57
CA SER A 70 4.13 -9.26 49.53
C SER A 70 3.06 -8.47 50.29
N SER A 71 1.87 -8.34 49.72
CA SER A 71 0.73 -7.66 50.35
C SER A 71 -0.01 -8.52 51.40
N GLY A 72 0.43 -9.75 51.68
CA GLY A 72 -0.24 -10.61 52.67
C GLY A 72 0.58 -11.74 53.31
N THR A 73 1.50 -12.39 52.59
CA THR A 73 2.31 -13.53 53.10
C THR A 73 3.82 -13.32 53.06
N GLY A 74 4.29 -12.27 52.39
CA GLY A 74 5.71 -11.94 52.23
C GLY A 74 6.24 -12.38 50.86
N GLY A 75 6.60 -11.41 50.03
CA GLY A 75 7.17 -11.64 48.70
C GLY A 75 8.69 -11.85 48.80
N ILE A 76 9.22 -12.83 48.08
CA ILE A 76 10.64 -13.22 48.10
C ILE A 76 11.49 -12.21 47.33
N LEU A 77 10.96 -11.62 46.25
CA LEU A 77 11.64 -10.59 45.45
C LEU A 77 11.58 -9.23 46.15
N VAL A 78 10.42 -8.85 46.70
CA VAL A 78 10.27 -7.64 47.52
C VAL A 78 11.14 -7.71 48.80
N SER A 79 11.41 -8.91 49.31
CA SER A 79 12.37 -9.12 50.43
C SER A 79 13.84 -9.09 50.01
N ASN A 80 14.17 -9.05 48.72
CA ASN A 80 15.55 -9.13 48.22
C ASN A 80 15.87 -8.00 47.22
N PRO A 81 16.50 -6.89 47.66
CA PRO A 81 16.72 -5.71 46.82
C PRO A 81 17.61 -5.97 45.60
N PHE A 82 18.46 -7.01 45.61
CA PHE A 82 19.26 -7.39 44.44
C PHE A 82 18.39 -8.01 43.34
N LEU A 83 17.39 -8.81 43.70
CA LEU A 83 16.50 -9.46 42.74
C LEU A 83 15.43 -8.49 42.23
N GLU A 84 14.85 -7.66 43.10
CA GLU A 84 14.00 -6.55 42.66
C GLU A 84 14.77 -5.63 41.71
N GLY A 85 15.97 -5.16 42.12
CA GLY A 85 16.83 -4.30 41.30
C GLY A 85 17.20 -4.88 39.94
N PHE A 86 17.42 -6.20 39.83
CA PHE A 86 17.71 -6.85 38.54
C PHE A 86 16.50 -6.83 37.58
N VAL A 87 15.32 -7.27 38.06
CA VAL A 87 14.08 -7.28 37.27
C VAL A 87 13.69 -5.86 36.83
N VAL A 88 13.87 -4.91 37.74
CA VAL A 88 13.72 -3.47 37.53
C VAL A 88 14.67 -2.95 36.44
N ALA A 89 15.97 -3.27 36.52
CA ALA A 89 16.96 -2.82 35.55
C ALA A 89 16.67 -3.39 34.16
N LEU A 90 16.24 -4.65 34.08
CA LEU A 90 15.79 -5.31 32.85
C LEU A 90 14.64 -4.52 32.20
N PHE A 91 13.59 -4.13 32.93
CA PHE A 91 12.49 -3.33 32.37
C PHE A 91 12.90 -1.89 32.01
N THR A 92 13.78 -1.25 32.79
CA THR A 92 14.28 0.11 32.49
C THR A 92 15.12 0.12 31.20
N VAL A 93 16.05 -0.83 31.05
CA VAL A 93 16.87 -0.98 29.83
C VAL A 93 15.98 -1.26 28.63
N GLU A 94 15.01 -2.17 28.78
CA GLU A 94 14.08 -2.56 27.71
C GLU A 94 13.21 -1.38 27.21
N TYR A 95 12.66 -0.57 28.13
CA TYR A 95 11.93 0.66 27.78
C TYR A 95 12.83 1.73 27.11
N LEU A 96 14.06 1.93 27.61
CA LEU A 96 15.02 2.85 27.01
C LEU A 96 15.41 2.41 25.59
N LEU A 97 15.62 1.11 25.36
CA LEU A 97 15.89 0.56 24.03
C LEU A 97 14.72 0.81 23.08
N ARG A 98 13.46 0.61 23.50
CA ARG A 98 12.29 0.97 22.66
C ARG A 98 12.29 2.45 22.26
N ILE A 99 12.55 3.36 23.20
CA ILE A 99 12.61 4.80 22.93
C ILE A 99 13.73 5.16 21.95
N VAL A 100 14.88 4.47 22.04
CA VAL A 100 16.01 4.67 21.12
C VAL A 100 15.71 4.10 19.74
N PHE A 101 15.22 2.86 19.63
CA PHE A 101 14.95 2.25 18.32
C PHE A 101 13.70 2.81 17.63
N ALA A 102 12.74 3.39 18.37
CA ALA A 102 11.71 4.23 17.78
C ALA A 102 12.28 5.43 16.99
N SER A 103 13.51 5.89 17.27
CA SER A 103 14.12 7.00 16.54
C SER A 103 14.57 6.64 15.12
N SER A 104 14.67 5.36 14.73
CA SER A 104 14.90 5.00 13.31
C SER A 104 13.67 5.22 12.43
N LEU A 105 12.55 5.65 13.02
CA LEU A 105 11.33 6.12 12.34
C LEU A 105 11.17 7.65 12.47
N GLY A 106 12.20 8.36 12.98
CA GLY A 106 12.24 9.82 13.11
C GLY A 106 11.74 10.38 14.45
N TYR A 107 12.03 11.67 14.70
CA TYR A 107 11.71 12.33 15.97
C TYR A 107 10.22 12.35 16.32
N ALA A 108 9.33 12.43 15.32
CA ALA A 108 7.88 12.38 15.51
C ALA A 108 7.37 11.01 15.97
N ALA A 109 8.03 9.92 15.57
CA ALA A 109 7.70 8.57 16.04
C ALA A 109 8.03 8.42 17.53
N ARG A 110 9.16 8.99 17.99
CA ARG A 110 9.56 8.97 19.40
C ARG A 110 8.55 9.68 20.32
N THR A 111 8.05 10.86 19.94
CA THR A 111 7.01 11.54 20.72
C THR A 111 5.67 10.82 20.65
N SER A 112 5.30 10.26 19.49
CA SER A 112 4.10 9.43 19.36
C SER A 112 4.14 8.16 20.20
N TYR A 113 5.31 7.55 20.42
CA TYR A 113 5.44 6.39 21.32
C TYR A 113 5.22 6.79 22.78
N LEU A 114 5.83 7.89 23.24
CA LEU A 114 5.72 8.36 24.63
C LEU A 114 4.28 8.72 25.04
N PHE A 115 3.45 9.16 24.10
CA PHE A 115 2.02 9.42 24.32
C PHE A 115 1.10 8.27 23.87
N SER A 116 1.64 7.10 23.52
CA SER A 116 0.85 5.90 23.23
C SER A 116 0.39 5.21 24.53
N PHE A 117 -0.69 4.43 24.46
CA PHE A 117 -1.21 3.64 25.59
C PHE A 117 -0.11 2.78 26.24
N TYR A 118 0.66 2.04 25.44
CA TYR A 118 1.75 1.20 25.95
C TYR A 118 2.94 2.01 26.47
N GLY A 119 3.32 3.12 25.83
CA GLY A 119 4.39 4.00 26.34
C GLY A 119 4.05 4.67 27.67
N ILE A 120 2.77 5.02 27.88
CA ILE A 120 2.26 5.53 29.16
C ILE A 120 2.25 4.43 30.23
N ILE A 121 1.81 3.21 29.90
CA ILE A 121 1.84 2.05 30.82
C ILE A 121 3.29 1.71 31.22
N ASP A 122 4.21 1.64 30.26
CA ASP A 122 5.63 1.42 30.49
C ASP A 122 6.17 2.46 31.49
N ALA A 123 5.96 3.75 31.20
CA ALA A 123 6.37 4.85 32.07
C ALA A 123 5.79 4.76 33.48
N LEU A 124 4.47 4.58 33.62
CA LEU A 124 3.80 4.48 34.92
C LEU A 124 4.25 3.26 35.72
N SER A 125 4.57 2.14 35.06
CA SER A 125 5.10 0.92 35.70
C SER A 125 6.55 1.06 36.20
N LEU A 126 7.26 2.09 35.71
CA LEU A 126 8.59 2.52 36.13
C LEU A 126 8.57 3.70 37.12
N THR A 127 7.46 4.44 37.26
CA THR A 127 7.35 5.55 38.23
C THR A 127 7.71 5.16 39.68
N PRO A 128 7.27 4.02 40.24
CA PRO A 128 7.66 3.61 41.59
C PRO A 128 9.17 3.51 41.77
N LEU A 129 9.86 2.89 40.81
CA LEU A 129 11.32 2.78 40.79
C LEU A 129 11.99 4.14 40.86
N LEU A 130 11.53 5.10 40.06
CA LEU A 130 12.18 6.40 39.98
C LEU A 130 12.11 7.14 41.32
N LEU A 131 11.04 6.93 42.09
CA LEU A 131 10.90 7.43 43.46
C LEU A 131 11.79 6.67 44.44
N ASP A 132 11.80 5.34 44.38
CA ASP A 132 12.65 4.46 45.20
C ASP A 132 14.14 4.84 45.06
N VAL A 133 14.64 5.01 43.82
CA VAL A 133 16.04 5.40 43.52
C VAL A 133 16.36 6.84 43.93
N LEU A 134 15.41 7.77 43.80
CA LEU A 134 15.58 9.15 44.27
C LEU A 134 15.40 9.30 45.79
N SER A 135 15.17 8.21 46.52
CA SER A 135 14.87 8.21 47.97
C SER A 135 13.66 9.10 48.33
N LEU A 136 12.71 9.24 47.41
CA LEU A 136 11.49 10.02 47.60
C LEU A 136 10.41 9.13 48.25
N PRO A 137 9.71 9.60 49.29
CA PRO A 137 8.70 8.79 49.97
C PRO A 137 7.55 8.45 49.02
N LEU A 138 7.27 7.15 48.84
CA LEU A 138 6.08 6.72 48.11
C LEU A 138 4.83 7.18 48.87
N ILE A 139 4.08 8.11 48.29
CA ILE A 139 2.68 8.37 48.64
C ILE A 139 1.94 7.04 48.48
N GLY A 140 1.23 6.56 49.51
CA GLY A 140 0.84 5.15 49.64
C GLY A 140 0.06 4.52 48.47
N GLY A 141 -0.62 5.32 47.63
CA GLY A 141 -1.28 4.83 46.41
C GLY A 141 -0.33 4.52 45.25
N LEU A 142 0.88 5.10 45.21
CA LEU A 142 1.81 4.96 44.08
C LEU A 142 2.44 3.55 44.00
N GLY A 143 2.49 2.80 45.10
CA GLY A 143 2.91 1.39 45.08
C GLY A 143 2.06 0.54 44.15
N ALA A 144 0.76 0.82 44.05
CA ALA A 144 -0.17 0.10 43.17
C ALA A 144 0.19 0.22 41.67
N LEU A 145 0.95 1.24 41.26
CA LEU A 145 1.45 1.35 39.88
C LEU A 145 2.38 0.17 39.49
N ARG A 146 2.96 -0.55 40.47
CA ARG A 146 3.71 -1.79 40.23
C ARG A 146 2.85 -2.87 39.56
N ILE A 147 1.52 -2.87 39.76
CA ILE A 147 0.57 -3.80 39.11
C ILE A 147 0.40 -3.49 37.61
N LEU A 148 0.63 -2.24 37.16
CA LEU A 148 0.53 -1.86 35.74
C LEU A 148 1.53 -2.62 34.86
N ARG A 149 2.55 -3.27 35.44
CA ARG A 149 3.44 -4.20 34.74
C ARG A 149 2.67 -5.30 34.01
N LEU A 150 1.54 -5.79 34.52
CA LEU A 150 0.68 -6.77 33.82
C LEU A 150 0.10 -6.24 32.52
N TRP A 151 -0.26 -4.95 32.44
CA TRP A 151 -0.77 -4.34 31.22
C TRP A 151 0.28 -4.26 30.10
N ARG A 152 1.57 -4.37 30.42
CA ARG A 152 2.65 -4.53 29.43
C ARG A 152 2.50 -5.82 28.62
N VAL A 153 1.87 -6.88 29.18
CA VAL A 153 1.62 -8.15 28.47
C VAL A 153 0.60 -8.01 27.35
N ALA A 154 -0.35 -7.07 27.46
CA ALA A 154 -1.42 -6.88 26.48
C ALA A 154 -0.91 -6.54 25.06
N ARG A 155 0.32 -6.02 24.93
CA ARG A 155 0.95 -5.73 23.63
C ARG A 155 1.32 -6.99 22.83
N TYR A 156 1.61 -8.10 23.51
CA TYR A 156 2.02 -9.37 22.89
C TYR A 156 0.83 -10.27 22.51
N ILE A 157 -0.40 -9.74 22.59
CA ILE A 157 -1.63 -10.45 22.30
C ILE A 157 -2.26 -9.80 21.05
N PRO A 158 -2.00 -10.31 19.83
CA PRO A 158 -2.38 -9.65 18.57
C PRO A 158 -3.89 -9.41 18.42
N SER A 159 -4.71 -10.12 19.19
CA SER A 159 -6.16 -9.97 19.25
C SER A 159 -6.59 -8.59 19.79
N PHE A 160 -5.81 -7.91 20.64
CA PHE A 160 -6.18 -6.56 21.12
C PHE A 160 -6.25 -5.54 19.99
N ASN A 161 -5.40 -5.66 18.98
CA ASN A 161 -5.44 -4.79 17.79
C ASN A 161 -6.75 -4.99 17.01
N VAL A 162 -7.25 -6.24 16.94
CA VAL A 162 -8.55 -6.55 16.31
C VAL A 162 -9.71 -6.03 17.16
N ILE A 163 -9.69 -6.29 18.47
CA ILE A 163 -10.71 -5.83 19.43
C ILE A 163 -10.82 -4.30 19.44
N SER A 164 -9.70 -3.58 19.44
CA SER A 164 -9.76 -2.12 19.44
C SER A 164 -10.04 -1.52 18.07
N ASN A 165 -9.72 -2.18 16.96
CA ASN A 165 -10.23 -1.75 15.65
C ASN A 165 -11.75 -1.89 15.59
N ALA A 166 -12.31 -2.99 16.12
CA ALA A 166 -13.75 -3.20 16.26
C ALA A 166 -14.42 -2.13 17.16
N PHE A 167 -13.82 -1.83 18.34
CA PHE A 167 -14.27 -0.73 19.19
C PHE A 167 -14.22 0.61 18.44
N ASN A 168 -13.11 0.91 17.77
CA ASN A 168 -12.93 2.17 17.04
C ASN A 168 -13.90 2.35 15.87
N SER A 169 -14.36 1.26 15.23
CA SER A 169 -15.38 1.29 14.17
C SER A 169 -16.82 1.45 14.67
N ARG A 170 -17.11 1.15 15.94
CA ARG A 170 -18.46 1.28 16.55
C ARG A 170 -18.53 2.24 17.74
N LYS A 171 -17.47 3.00 18.02
CA LYS A 171 -17.36 3.88 19.20
C LYS A 171 -18.50 4.91 19.31
N GLU A 172 -19.03 5.36 18.18
CA GLU A 172 -20.15 6.32 18.14
C GLU A 172 -21.49 5.63 18.46
N ASP A 173 -21.72 4.42 17.94
CA ASP A 173 -22.87 3.56 18.27
C ASP A 173 -22.87 3.15 19.76
N ILE A 174 -21.69 2.81 20.30
CA ILE A 174 -21.48 2.44 21.71
C ILE A 174 -21.68 3.65 22.64
N LEU A 175 -21.14 4.82 22.28
CA LEU A 175 -21.29 6.03 23.09
C LEU A 175 -22.73 6.55 23.09
N THR A 176 -23.41 6.53 21.95
CA THR A 176 -24.81 6.98 21.84
C THR A 176 -25.78 6.04 22.55
N SER A 177 -25.59 4.72 22.47
CA SER A 177 -26.40 3.76 23.23
C SER A 177 -26.18 3.89 24.75
N PHE A 178 -24.93 3.99 25.22
CA PHE A 178 -24.62 4.25 26.63
C PHE A 178 -25.25 5.56 27.12
N LEU A 179 -25.09 6.65 26.37
CA LEU A 179 -25.65 7.97 26.72
C LEU A 179 -27.18 7.97 26.73
N GLY A 180 -27.83 7.29 25.78
CA GLY A 180 -29.29 7.16 25.74
C GLY A 180 -29.86 6.43 26.95
N VAL A 181 -29.27 5.29 27.32
CA VAL A 181 -29.68 4.55 28.53
C VAL A 181 -29.39 5.34 29.81
N THR A 182 -28.24 6.03 29.87
CA THR A 182 -27.87 6.87 31.02
C THR A 182 -28.84 8.03 31.23
N LEU A 183 -29.21 8.75 30.16
CA LEU A 183 -30.20 9.84 30.23
C LEU A 183 -31.59 9.33 30.64
N LEU A 184 -32.03 8.20 30.08
CA LEU A 184 -33.33 7.62 30.43
C LEU A 184 -33.37 7.12 31.89
N SER A 185 -32.28 6.53 32.38
CA SER A 185 -32.17 6.15 33.80
C SER A 185 -32.16 7.38 34.72
N LEU A 186 -31.55 8.49 34.32
CA LEU A 186 -31.58 9.75 35.07
C LEU A 186 -32.99 10.34 35.14
N THR A 187 -33.77 10.31 34.05
CA THR A 187 -35.17 10.80 34.07
C THR A 187 -36.09 9.88 34.88
N LEU A 188 -35.93 8.56 34.78
CA LEU A 188 -36.62 7.61 35.66
C LEU A 188 -36.23 7.80 37.14
N SER A 189 -34.97 8.08 37.44
CA SER A 189 -34.50 8.38 38.81
C SER A 189 -35.14 9.65 39.37
N ALA A 190 -35.30 10.69 38.55
CA ALA A 190 -35.99 11.92 38.95
C ALA A 190 -37.49 11.69 39.22
N LEU A 191 -38.16 10.88 38.39
CA LEU A 191 -39.56 10.50 38.59
C LEU A 191 -39.73 9.63 39.85
N MET A 192 -38.86 8.64 40.05
CA MET A 192 -38.84 7.77 41.22
C MET A 192 -38.63 8.59 42.50
N PHE A 193 -37.67 9.53 42.51
CA PHE A 193 -37.49 10.47 43.63
C PHE A 193 -38.75 11.29 43.93
N HIS A 194 -39.47 11.76 42.90
CA HIS A 194 -40.72 12.51 43.09
C HIS A 194 -41.83 11.66 43.74
N TYR A 195 -41.93 10.37 43.40
CA TYR A 195 -42.92 9.47 44.01
C TYR A 195 -42.52 8.92 45.39
N GLU A 196 -41.23 8.78 45.70
CA GLU A 196 -40.75 8.33 47.01
C GLU A 196 -40.70 9.48 48.04
N SER A 197 -40.34 10.70 47.63
CA SER A 197 -40.25 11.88 48.52
C SER A 197 -41.58 12.35 49.12
N ALA A 198 -42.71 11.78 48.68
CA ALA A 198 -44.02 11.95 49.32
C ALA A 198 -44.18 11.16 50.64
N TYR A 199 -43.29 10.20 50.93
CA TYR A 199 -43.37 9.32 52.10
C TYR A 199 -42.40 9.77 53.21
N ALA A 200 -42.89 9.84 54.45
CA ALA A 200 -42.10 10.26 55.61
C ALA A 200 -40.93 9.30 55.96
N THR A 201 -40.92 8.09 55.38
CA THR A 201 -39.84 7.09 55.50
C THR A 201 -39.00 6.99 54.21
N CYS A 202 -39.03 8.01 53.34
CA CYS A 202 -38.20 8.05 52.14
C CYS A 202 -36.72 7.88 52.51
N SER A 203 -36.05 6.90 51.90
CA SER A 203 -34.65 6.58 52.15
C SER A 203 -33.69 7.26 51.16
N PHE A 204 -34.19 8.10 50.25
CA PHE A 204 -33.41 8.86 49.29
C PHE A 204 -33.44 10.35 49.62
N ASN A 205 -32.28 10.97 49.74
CA ASN A 205 -32.09 12.39 50.06
C ASN A 205 -32.13 13.27 48.81
N ASN A 206 -31.73 12.76 47.64
CA ASN A 206 -31.70 13.52 46.39
C ASN A 206 -31.77 12.63 45.12
N ILE A 207 -31.99 13.26 43.96
CA ILE A 207 -32.12 12.57 42.66
C ILE A 207 -30.83 11.85 42.23
N LEU A 208 -29.65 12.39 42.54
CA LEU A 208 -28.38 11.75 42.16
C LEU A 208 -28.16 10.45 42.96
N GLU A 209 -28.65 10.37 44.18
CA GLU A 209 -28.64 9.16 45.00
C GLU A 209 -29.50 8.04 44.38
N VAL A 210 -30.70 8.37 43.87
CA VAL A 210 -31.56 7.42 43.12
C VAL A 210 -30.91 7.00 41.79
N PHE A 211 -30.14 7.89 41.16
CA PHE A 211 -29.40 7.59 39.93
C PHE A 211 -28.16 6.71 40.18
N VAL A 212 -27.41 6.94 41.26
CA VAL A 212 -26.32 6.06 41.67
C VAL A 212 -26.86 4.70 42.13
N TRP A 213 -27.97 4.66 42.87
CA TRP A 213 -28.72 3.45 43.20
C TRP A 213 -29.09 2.65 41.95
N SER A 214 -29.57 3.34 40.90
CA SER A 214 -29.90 2.74 39.61
C SER A 214 -28.69 2.06 38.95
N ILE A 215 -27.57 2.76 38.87
CA ILE A 215 -26.30 2.21 38.34
C ILE A 215 -25.78 1.06 39.21
N GLY A 216 -25.99 1.13 40.53
CA GLY A 216 -25.73 0.02 41.46
C GLY A 216 -26.51 -1.24 41.08
N LYS A 217 -27.82 -1.14 40.88
CA LYS A 217 -28.64 -2.27 40.42
C LYS A 217 -28.26 -2.79 39.03
N TYR A 218 -27.72 -1.95 38.14
CA TYR A 218 -27.25 -2.40 36.82
C TYR A 218 -25.95 -3.20 36.91
N THR A 219 -25.05 -2.80 37.81
CA THR A 219 -23.71 -3.39 37.93
C THR A 219 -23.67 -4.63 38.80
N GLY A 220 -24.63 -4.81 39.71
CA GLY A 220 -24.70 -5.97 40.63
C GLY A 220 -24.56 -5.60 42.11
N ASP A 221 -24.80 -4.33 42.47
CA ASP A 221 -24.78 -3.80 43.85
C ASP A 221 -23.40 -3.87 44.54
N TYR A 222 -22.32 -3.68 43.78
CA TYR A 222 -20.97 -3.63 44.33
C TYR A 222 -20.78 -2.43 45.26
N GLY A 223 -20.83 -2.68 46.58
CA GLY A 223 -20.61 -1.70 47.63
C GLY A 223 -21.83 -1.36 48.49
N SER A 224 -22.90 -2.18 48.46
CA SER A 224 -24.13 -1.99 49.26
C SER A 224 -24.88 -0.67 48.98
N ILE A 225 -24.63 -0.05 47.82
CA ILE A 225 -25.13 1.29 47.48
C ILE A 225 -26.62 1.25 47.12
N ALA A 226 -27.12 0.10 46.69
CA ALA A 226 -28.52 -0.07 46.29
C ALA A 226 -29.34 -0.99 47.23
N GLU A 227 -28.90 -1.21 48.47
CA GLU A 227 -29.69 -1.93 49.50
C GLU A 227 -31.05 -1.27 49.80
N ILE A 228 -31.19 0.03 49.53
CA ILE A 228 -32.46 0.77 49.64
C ILE A 228 -33.52 0.17 48.72
N THR A 229 -34.76 0.03 49.20
CA THR A 229 -35.91 -0.42 48.39
C THR A 229 -37.00 0.65 48.30
N PRO A 230 -37.57 0.93 47.10
CA PRO A 230 -38.71 1.86 46.98
C PRO A 230 -39.94 1.36 47.73
N ILE A 231 -40.61 2.28 48.42
CA ILE A 231 -41.78 2.01 49.25
C ILE A 231 -43.07 2.21 48.44
N SER A 232 -43.08 3.20 47.53
CA SER A 232 -44.23 3.55 46.69
C SER A 232 -44.47 2.50 45.61
N GLU A 233 -45.72 2.14 45.34
CA GLU A 233 -46.07 1.23 44.23
C GLU A 233 -45.60 1.78 42.87
N MET A 234 -45.68 3.10 42.68
CA MET A 234 -45.14 3.74 41.47
C MET A 234 -43.62 3.71 41.43
N GLY A 235 -42.95 3.86 42.59
CA GLY A 235 -41.50 3.71 42.72
C GLY A 235 -41.02 2.31 42.36
N LYS A 236 -41.75 1.26 42.77
CA LYS A 236 -41.50 -0.15 42.41
C LYS A 236 -41.67 -0.40 40.91
N ILE A 237 -42.70 0.18 40.27
CA ILE A 237 -42.90 0.10 38.82
C ILE A 237 -41.73 0.78 38.08
N ILE A 238 -41.36 2.00 38.47
CA ILE A 238 -40.24 2.74 37.85
C ILE A 238 -38.93 1.98 38.04
N ALA A 239 -38.64 1.48 39.25
CA ALA A 239 -37.48 0.64 39.54
C ALA A 239 -37.42 -0.62 38.66
N THR A 240 -38.57 -1.23 38.35
CA THR A 240 -38.65 -2.41 37.48
C THR A 240 -38.34 -2.05 36.03
N VAL A 241 -38.90 -0.95 35.50
CA VAL A 241 -38.59 -0.44 34.14
C VAL A 241 -37.11 -0.08 34.02
N ASN A 242 -36.58 0.61 35.03
CA ASN A 242 -35.18 0.98 35.14
C ASN A 242 -34.29 -0.29 35.18
N GLY A 243 -34.66 -1.33 35.93
CA GLY A 243 -33.96 -2.62 35.92
C GLY A 243 -33.79 -3.25 34.53
N PHE A 244 -34.80 -3.17 33.66
CA PHE A 244 -34.67 -3.62 32.26
C PHE A 244 -33.68 -2.77 31.44
N LEU A 245 -33.55 -1.47 31.74
CA LEU A 245 -32.53 -0.61 31.13
C LEU A 245 -31.11 -1.01 31.53
N GLY A 246 -30.91 -1.54 32.73
CA GLY A 246 -29.63 -2.13 33.15
C GLY A 246 -29.18 -3.29 32.25
N ILE A 247 -30.12 -4.14 31.84
CA ILE A 247 -29.85 -5.22 30.88
C ILE A 247 -29.46 -4.62 29.51
N ALA A 248 -30.20 -3.61 29.04
CA ALA A 248 -29.91 -2.94 27.78
C ALA A 248 -28.53 -2.22 27.77
N LEU A 249 -28.13 -1.63 28.90
CA LEU A 249 -26.86 -0.91 29.08
C LEU A 249 -25.64 -1.76 28.74
N PHE A 250 -25.67 -3.05 29.09
CA PHE A 250 -24.58 -3.98 28.82
C PHE A 250 -24.80 -4.82 27.55
N ALA A 251 -26.04 -5.20 27.24
CA ALA A 251 -26.34 -6.02 26.08
C ALA A 251 -26.06 -5.31 24.75
N VAL A 252 -26.38 -4.01 24.63
CA VAL A 252 -26.21 -3.27 23.37
C VAL A 252 -24.72 -3.05 23.02
N PRO A 253 -23.85 -2.54 23.93
CA PRO A 253 -22.41 -2.46 23.65
C PRO A 253 -21.76 -3.82 23.40
N ALA A 254 -22.16 -4.88 24.13
CA ALA A 254 -21.63 -6.22 23.91
C ALA A 254 -22.00 -6.76 22.52
N GLY A 255 -23.24 -6.56 22.06
CA GLY A 255 -23.69 -6.95 20.71
C GLY A 255 -22.97 -6.17 19.60
N LEU A 256 -22.80 -4.86 19.77
CA LEU A 256 -22.06 -4.00 18.83
C LEU A 256 -20.58 -4.36 18.73
N LEU A 257 -19.94 -4.72 19.85
CA LEU A 257 -18.54 -5.17 19.86
C LEU A 257 -18.38 -6.56 19.26
N ALA A 258 -19.31 -7.48 19.51
CA ALA A 258 -19.29 -8.82 18.94
C ALA A 258 -19.42 -8.79 17.41
N SER A 259 -20.37 -8.02 16.86
CA SER A 259 -20.54 -7.89 15.41
C SER A 259 -19.33 -7.24 14.74
N ALA A 260 -18.79 -6.15 15.31
CA ALA A 260 -17.61 -5.49 14.78
C ALA A 260 -16.34 -6.36 14.88
N PHE A 261 -16.22 -7.21 15.90
CA PHE A 261 -15.10 -8.15 16.00
C PHE A 261 -15.17 -9.23 14.90
N ILE A 262 -16.36 -9.74 14.59
CA ILE A 262 -16.59 -10.66 13.46
C ILE A 262 -16.26 -9.96 12.14
N GLU A 263 -16.80 -8.75 11.92
CA GLU A 263 -16.55 -7.91 10.74
C GLU A 263 -15.03 -7.69 10.49
N GLN A 264 -14.25 -7.38 11.53
CA GLN A 264 -12.79 -7.23 11.45
C GLN A 264 -12.05 -8.55 11.16
N LEU A 265 -12.54 -9.70 11.67
CA LEU A 265 -11.96 -11.01 11.37
C LEU A 265 -12.26 -11.47 9.94
N GLU A 266 -13.46 -11.21 9.44
CA GLU A 266 -13.87 -11.51 8.07
C GLU A 266 -13.14 -10.62 7.06
N GLU A 267 -13.02 -9.32 7.34
CA GLU A 267 -12.21 -8.38 6.56
C GLU A 267 -10.73 -8.83 6.48
N LYS A 268 -10.15 -9.25 7.59
CA LYS A 268 -8.78 -9.79 7.63
C LYS A 268 -8.65 -11.08 6.81
N ARG A 269 -9.60 -12.01 6.94
CA ARG A 269 -9.62 -13.26 6.16
C ARG A 269 -9.81 -13.01 4.66
N ARG A 270 -10.71 -12.09 4.28
CA ARG A 270 -10.94 -11.72 2.87
C ARG A 270 -9.67 -11.16 2.25
N LYS A 271 -8.97 -10.26 2.95
CA LYS A 271 -7.67 -9.72 2.50
C LYS A 271 -6.60 -10.81 2.32
N GLN A 272 -6.48 -11.77 3.24
CA GLN A 272 -5.55 -12.89 3.08
C GLN A 272 -5.88 -13.75 1.86
N ILE A 273 -7.17 -14.09 1.65
CA ILE A 273 -7.63 -14.85 0.48
C ILE A 273 -7.35 -14.09 -0.82
N ILE A 274 -7.53 -12.76 -0.85
CA ILE A 274 -7.23 -11.91 -2.00
C ILE A 274 -5.71 -11.84 -2.25
N ASP A 275 -4.88 -11.62 -1.23
CA ASP A 275 -3.41 -11.62 -1.35
C ASP A 275 -2.89 -12.96 -1.91
N ASP A 276 -3.45 -14.09 -1.46
CA ASP A 276 -3.14 -15.43 -1.98
C ASP A 276 -3.58 -15.61 -3.46
N ARG A 277 -4.77 -15.11 -3.83
CA ARG A 277 -5.26 -15.11 -5.23
C ARG A 277 -4.40 -14.24 -6.14
N ILE A 278 -4.03 -13.04 -5.69
CA ILE A 278 -3.11 -12.13 -6.41
C ILE A 278 -1.77 -12.85 -6.62
N SER A 279 -1.20 -13.46 -5.56
CA SER A 279 0.03 -14.25 -5.64
C SER A 279 -0.08 -15.40 -6.65
N ALA A 280 -1.17 -16.17 -6.62
CA ALA A 280 -1.40 -17.29 -7.54
C ALA A 280 -1.50 -16.85 -9.01
N ILE A 281 -2.27 -15.77 -9.30
CA ILE A 281 -2.42 -15.23 -10.66
C ILE A 281 -1.11 -14.56 -11.12
N SER A 282 -0.47 -13.74 -10.31
CA SER A 282 0.83 -13.13 -10.63
C SER A 282 1.93 -14.19 -10.86
N LYS A 283 1.91 -15.31 -10.14
CA LYS A 283 2.82 -16.45 -10.38
C LYS A 283 2.60 -17.14 -11.74
N HIS A 284 1.40 -17.05 -12.32
CA HIS A 284 1.22 -17.43 -13.73
C HIS A 284 1.97 -16.49 -14.67
N PHE A 285 1.84 -15.19 -14.49
CA PHE A 285 2.49 -14.18 -15.33
C PHE A 285 4.01 -14.12 -15.13
N ALA A 286 4.51 -14.43 -13.93
CA ALA A 286 5.94 -14.53 -13.65
C ALA A 286 6.63 -15.78 -14.28
N LYS A 287 5.87 -16.72 -14.85
CA LYS A 287 6.46 -17.91 -15.50
C LYS A 287 7.14 -17.52 -16.81
N LYS A 288 8.48 -17.45 -16.80
CA LYS A 288 9.28 -17.33 -18.03
C LYS A 288 8.89 -18.42 -19.04
N THR A 289 8.71 -18.01 -20.29
CA THR A 289 8.40 -18.84 -21.45
C THR A 289 9.38 -18.52 -22.58
N GLY A 290 9.60 -19.45 -23.52
CA GLY A 290 10.13 -19.07 -24.83
C GLY A 290 9.09 -18.19 -25.53
N GLY A 291 9.50 -17.06 -26.10
CA GLY A 291 8.58 -16.16 -26.82
C GLY A 291 8.14 -16.78 -28.14
N GLY A 292 7.04 -17.53 -28.12
CA GLY A 292 6.63 -18.35 -29.27
C GLY A 292 7.67 -19.44 -29.54
N LYS A 293 7.96 -19.71 -30.83
CA LYS A 293 9.15 -20.49 -31.23
C LYS A 293 10.31 -19.60 -31.71
N ASP A 294 10.08 -18.29 -31.75
CA ASP A 294 10.63 -17.43 -32.79
C ASP A 294 11.27 -16.15 -32.23
N PHE A 295 11.02 -15.83 -30.95
CA PHE A 295 11.69 -14.75 -30.24
C PHE A 295 13.03 -15.21 -29.65
N LYS A 296 14.06 -14.39 -29.86
CA LYS A 296 15.45 -14.61 -29.39
C LYS A 296 15.58 -14.72 -27.86
N PHE A 297 14.62 -14.20 -27.10
CA PHE A 297 14.70 -14.07 -25.63
C PHE A 297 13.56 -14.79 -24.90
N THR A 298 13.70 -14.97 -23.58
CA THR A 298 12.59 -15.46 -22.74
C THR A 298 11.57 -14.34 -22.51
N ALA A 299 10.32 -14.58 -22.88
CA ALA A 299 9.20 -13.67 -22.65
C ALA A 299 8.26 -14.18 -21.55
N PHE A 300 7.36 -13.33 -21.08
CA PHE A 300 6.30 -13.68 -20.13
C PHE A 300 4.97 -13.92 -20.86
N PRO A 301 3.92 -14.43 -20.19
CA PRO A 301 2.60 -14.54 -20.80
C PRO A 301 1.96 -13.16 -20.99
N ARG A 302 1.78 -12.74 -22.24
CA ARG A 302 1.21 -11.41 -22.61
C ARG A 302 -0.14 -11.09 -21.94
N PHE A 303 -1.05 -12.06 -21.92
CA PHE A 303 -2.33 -12.00 -21.24
C PHE A 303 -2.85 -13.42 -20.93
N ALA A 304 -3.86 -13.50 -20.08
CA ALA A 304 -4.71 -14.70 -19.92
C ALA A 304 -6.18 -14.31 -20.15
N SER A 305 -7.01 -15.19 -20.71
CA SER A 305 -8.46 -14.95 -20.74
C SER A 305 -9.07 -15.13 -19.35
N LEU A 306 -10.15 -14.40 -19.07
CA LEU A 306 -10.88 -14.50 -17.80
C LEU A 306 -11.32 -15.95 -17.54
N ASP A 307 -11.85 -16.62 -18.55
CA ASP A 307 -12.36 -18.00 -18.46
C ASP A 307 -11.24 -19.01 -18.19
N PHE A 308 -10.04 -18.78 -18.76
CA PHE A 308 -8.86 -19.59 -18.46
C PHE A 308 -8.41 -19.41 -17.00
N LEU A 309 -8.48 -18.20 -16.44
CA LEU A 309 -8.15 -17.96 -15.03
C LEU A 309 -9.18 -18.60 -14.09
N GLN A 310 -10.48 -18.48 -14.40
CA GLN A 310 -11.55 -19.13 -13.65
C GLN A 310 -11.32 -20.66 -13.56
N VAL A 311 -11.14 -21.33 -14.70
CA VAL A 311 -10.90 -22.79 -14.76
C VAL A 311 -9.59 -23.19 -14.09
N LYS A 312 -8.50 -22.43 -14.30
CA LYS A 312 -7.16 -22.77 -13.79
C LYS A 312 -7.02 -22.62 -12.28
N PHE A 313 -7.68 -21.63 -11.68
CA PHE A 313 -7.58 -21.33 -10.25
C PHE A 313 -8.83 -21.74 -9.45
N LEU A 314 -9.83 -22.33 -10.11
CA LEU A 314 -11.13 -22.71 -9.53
C LEU A 314 -11.83 -21.52 -8.85
N LEU A 315 -11.79 -20.36 -9.52
CA LEU A 315 -12.40 -19.10 -9.09
C LEU A 315 -13.61 -18.76 -9.96
N SER A 316 -14.62 -18.13 -9.36
CA SER A 316 -15.71 -17.51 -10.11
C SER A 316 -15.31 -16.14 -10.68
N GLU A 317 -16.02 -15.69 -11.73
CA GLU A 317 -15.78 -14.37 -12.33
C GLU A 317 -15.74 -13.20 -11.33
N PRO A 318 -16.68 -13.06 -10.36
CA PRO A 318 -16.61 -12.01 -9.35
C PRO A 318 -15.33 -12.04 -8.51
N GLU A 319 -14.85 -13.23 -8.14
CA GLU A 319 -13.63 -13.41 -7.35
C GLU A 319 -12.36 -13.07 -8.14
N VAL A 320 -12.33 -13.39 -9.44
CA VAL A 320 -11.24 -12.96 -10.33
C VAL A 320 -11.26 -11.44 -10.50
N MET A 321 -12.44 -10.82 -10.66
CA MET A 321 -12.58 -9.36 -10.79
C MET A 321 -12.26 -8.60 -9.50
N GLU A 322 -12.59 -9.15 -8.32
CA GLU A 322 -12.14 -8.66 -7.01
C GLU A 322 -10.60 -8.75 -6.89
N THR A 323 -10.02 -9.89 -7.25
CA THR A 323 -8.56 -10.12 -7.23
C THR A 323 -7.82 -9.14 -8.15
N ILE A 324 -8.38 -8.79 -9.32
CA ILE A 324 -7.81 -7.79 -10.22
C ILE A 324 -7.92 -6.39 -9.60
N ARG A 325 -9.07 -6.03 -9.02
CA ARG A 325 -9.34 -4.69 -8.46
C ARG A 325 -8.39 -4.33 -7.30
N GLU A 326 -8.10 -5.29 -6.43
CA GLU A 326 -7.18 -5.09 -5.29
C GLU A 326 -5.69 -5.24 -5.69
N SER A 327 -5.40 -5.71 -6.91
CA SER A 327 -4.02 -5.88 -7.39
C SER A 327 -3.43 -4.59 -7.96
N LYS A 328 -2.14 -4.37 -7.66
CA LYS A 328 -1.35 -3.26 -8.22
C LYS A 328 -0.72 -3.56 -9.59
N ASN A 329 -0.68 -4.83 -9.99
CA ASN A 329 0.12 -5.36 -11.10
C ASN A 329 -0.67 -6.25 -12.06
N LEU A 330 -2.01 -6.27 -11.94
CA LEU A 330 -2.95 -6.96 -12.81
C LEU A 330 -4.02 -5.96 -13.27
N ARG A 331 -4.49 -6.07 -14.51
CA ARG A 331 -5.56 -5.22 -15.04
C ARG A 331 -6.45 -5.97 -16.02
N PHE A 332 -7.72 -5.59 -16.05
CA PHE A 332 -8.72 -6.14 -16.96
C PHE A 332 -8.74 -5.35 -18.27
N ARG A 333 -8.77 -6.04 -19.42
CA ARG A 333 -8.92 -5.43 -20.76
C ARG A 333 -9.86 -6.28 -21.63
N ALA A 334 -10.41 -5.66 -22.67
CA ALA A 334 -11.15 -6.36 -23.72
C ALA A 334 -10.31 -6.42 -25.02
N LEU A 335 -10.19 -7.60 -25.61
CA LEU A 335 -9.65 -7.80 -26.95
C LEU A 335 -10.79 -7.95 -27.95
N LYS A 336 -10.81 -7.10 -28.99
CA LYS A 336 -11.65 -7.36 -30.17
C LYS A 336 -11.06 -8.55 -30.91
N SER A 337 -11.90 -9.54 -31.20
CA SER A 337 -11.54 -10.71 -32.01
C SER A 337 -11.33 -10.35 -33.51
N LYS A 338 -11.00 -11.35 -34.33
CA LYS A 338 -10.75 -11.19 -35.77
C LYS A 338 -11.97 -10.56 -36.48
N PRO A 339 -11.79 -9.85 -37.62
CA PRO A 339 -12.90 -9.30 -38.40
C PRO A 339 -13.98 -10.33 -38.77
N GLU A 340 -13.59 -11.59 -39.00
CA GLU A 340 -14.49 -12.73 -39.26
C GLU A 340 -15.38 -13.09 -38.06
N ASN A 341 -14.93 -12.82 -36.83
CA ASN A 341 -15.56 -13.22 -35.56
C ASN A 341 -16.04 -12.01 -34.72
N ALA A 342 -16.17 -10.84 -35.34
CA ALA A 342 -16.20 -9.50 -34.72
C ALA A 342 -17.31 -9.22 -33.67
N TYR A 343 -18.16 -10.19 -33.37
CA TYR A 343 -19.21 -10.15 -32.34
C TYR A 343 -18.75 -10.62 -30.96
N SER A 344 -17.48 -11.03 -30.80
CA SER A 344 -16.93 -11.50 -29.52
C SER A 344 -15.76 -10.64 -29.04
N ASP A 345 -15.97 -9.88 -27.96
CA ASP A 345 -14.89 -9.26 -27.19
C ASP A 345 -14.35 -10.27 -26.16
N ILE A 346 -13.09 -10.67 -26.32
CA ILE A 346 -12.43 -11.61 -25.42
C ILE A 346 -11.98 -10.85 -24.18
N ARG A 347 -12.56 -11.20 -23.04
CA ARG A 347 -12.24 -10.63 -21.71
C ARG A 347 -10.91 -11.20 -21.24
N ILE A 348 -9.91 -10.33 -21.04
CA ILE A 348 -8.55 -10.72 -20.67
C ILE A 348 -8.05 -10.00 -19.42
N VAL A 349 -7.02 -10.59 -18.82
CA VAL A 349 -6.20 -10.01 -17.77
C VAL A 349 -4.78 -9.88 -18.30
N GLU A 350 -4.23 -8.67 -18.20
CA GLU A 350 -2.81 -8.38 -18.42
C GLU A 350 -2.11 -8.27 -17.07
N SER A 351 -0.81 -8.60 -17.04
CA SER A 351 0.06 -8.23 -15.93
C SER A 351 1.13 -7.26 -16.40
N PHE A 352 1.42 -6.29 -15.55
CA PHE A 352 2.41 -5.24 -15.74
C PHE A 352 3.23 -5.12 -14.44
N GLN A 353 4.35 -4.42 -14.50
CA GLN A 353 5.18 -4.18 -13.31
C GLN A 353 4.97 -2.77 -12.78
N THR A 354 5.19 -2.57 -11.49
CA THR A 354 5.26 -1.23 -10.88
C THR A 354 6.44 -1.16 -9.90
N ASN A 355 7.15 -0.03 -9.91
CA ASN A 355 8.19 0.29 -8.93
C ASN A 355 8.36 1.80 -8.65
N CYS A 356 7.75 2.67 -9.46
CA CYS A 356 7.70 4.12 -9.28
C CYS A 356 6.23 4.61 -9.28
N SER A 357 6.02 5.92 -9.15
CA SER A 357 4.71 6.57 -8.98
C SER A 357 3.81 6.47 -10.23
N TYR A 358 4.39 6.52 -11.42
CA TYR A 358 3.68 6.46 -12.72
C TYR A 358 3.56 5.05 -13.31
N GLY A 359 4.25 4.06 -12.74
CA GLY A 359 4.35 2.71 -13.31
C GLY A 359 5.69 2.07 -13.00
N PHE A 360 6.51 1.87 -14.02
CA PHE A 360 7.76 1.12 -13.95
C PHE A 360 8.93 1.87 -14.59
N ARG A 361 10.11 1.78 -13.97
CA ARG A 361 11.38 2.19 -14.55
C ARG A 361 12.49 1.18 -14.30
N GLN A 362 13.36 1.00 -15.27
CA GLN A 362 14.58 0.21 -15.17
C GLN A 362 15.69 0.97 -15.87
N PHE A 363 16.81 1.20 -15.17
CA PHE A 363 17.98 1.88 -15.72
C PHE A 363 19.17 0.91 -15.79
N ASN A 364 19.99 1.08 -16.82
CA ASN A 364 21.24 0.38 -17.06
C ASN A 364 22.25 1.39 -17.62
N GLU A 365 23.25 1.73 -16.83
CA GLU A 365 24.28 2.74 -17.15
C GLU A 365 25.10 2.38 -18.41
N GLU A 366 25.20 1.09 -18.75
CA GLU A 366 25.86 0.62 -19.98
C GLU A 366 25.05 0.86 -21.26
N SER A 367 23.76 1.20 -21.16
CA SER A 367 22.88 1.41 -22.33
C SER A 367 22.69 2.89 -22.63
N LYS A 368 23.05 3.32 -23.86
CA LYS A 368 22.67 4.61 -24.44
C LYS A 368 21.32 4.62 -25.15
N VAL A 369 20.51 3.57 -24.97
CA VAL A 369 19.13 3.51 -25.46
C VAL A 369 18.14 3.52 -24.29
N VAL A 370 17.11 4.35 -24.40
CA VAL A 370 15.94 4.43 -23.49
C VAL A 370 14.67 4.12 -24.27
N LEU A 371 13.99 3.05 -23.88
CA LEU A 371 12.67 2.67 -24.39
C LEU A 371 11.59 3.35 -23.55
N ILE A 372 10.65 4.07 -24.17
CA ILE A 372 9.57 4.78 -23.47
C ILE A 372 8.21 4.20 -23.88
N ASN A 373 7.43 3.75 -22.90
CA ASN A 373 6.02 3.38 -23.05
C ASN A 373 5.12 4.41 -22.33
N ALA A 374 4.72 5.48 -23.02
CA ALA A 374 3.93 6.55 -22.43
C ALA A 374 2.42 6.24 -22.34
N ILE A 375 1.94 5.17 -22.97
CA ILE A 375 0.51 4.83 -23.08
C ILE A 375 0.19 3.42 -22.58
N GLY A 376 1.01 2.90 -21.65
CA GLY A 376 0.90 1.55 -21.12
C GLY A 376 -0.42 1.24 -20.42
N GLU A 377 -0.99 2.20 -19.69
CA GLU A 377 -2.37 2.06 -19.20
C GLU A 377 -3.36 2.06 -20.39
N ASN A 378 -3.39 3.12 -21.18
CA ASN A 378 -4.40 3.34 -22.22
C ASN A 378 -4.55 2.19 -23.24
N GLU A 379 -3.46 1.50 -23.59
CA GLU A 379 -3.42 0.56 -24.72
C GLU A 379 -3.05 -0.89 -24.35
N ARG A 380 -3.75 -1.82 -24.98
CA ARG A 380 -3.65 -3.27 -24.71
C ARG A 380 -2.46 -3.89 -25.43
N GLY A 381 -1.72 -4.75 -24.73
CA GLY A 381 -0.54 -5.45 -25.23
C GLY A 381 0.74 -4.61 -25.42
N ILE A 382 0.65 -3.27 -25.42
CA ILE A 382 1.83 -2.40 -25.64
C ILE A 382 2.82 -2.45 -24.48
N SER A 383 2.34 -2.47 -23.24
CA SER A 383 3.17 -2.63 -22.04
C SER A 383 3.96 -3.93 -22.03
N HIS A 384 3.31 -5.02 -22.44
CA HIS A 384 3.99 -6.30 -22.56
C HIS A 384 5.01 -6.29 -23.71
N LEU A 385 4.72 -5.63 -24.83
CA LEU A 385 5.67 -5.48 -25.94
C LEU A 385 6.91 -4.71 -25.46
N ALA A 386 6.70 -3.55 -24.86
CA ALA A 386 7.76 -2.67 -24.39
C ALA A 386 8.61 -3.33 -23.30
N PHE A 387 7.99 -3.94 -22.28
CA PHE A 387 8.71 -4.69 -21.24
C PHE A 387 9.45 -5.91 -21.80
N THR A 388 8.87 -6.64 -22.77
CA THR A 388 9.51 -7.80 -23.41
C THR A 388 10.74 -7.41 -24.23
N LEU A 389 10.68 -6.27 -24.95
CA LEU A 389 11.82 -5.70 -25.66
C LEU A 389 12.89 -5.21 -24.67
N ALA A 390 12.52 -4.41 -23.68
CA ALA A 390 13.43 -3.90 -22.65
C ALA A 390 14.18 -5.01 -21.90
N ALA A 391 13.45 -6.02 -21.42
CA ALA A 391 14.02 -7.12 -20.64
C ALA A 391 14.85 -8.10 -21.50
N GLY A 392 14.58 -8.21 -22.80
CA GLY A 392 15.41 -8.98 -23.73
C GLY A 392 16.72 -8.26 -24.08
N LEU A 393 16.63 -6.96 -24.36
CA LEU A 393 17.74 -6.12 -24.85
C LEU A 393 18.61 -5.51 -23.73
N THR A 394 18.15 -5.57 -22.47
CA THR A 394 18.80 -4.95 -21.31
C THR A 394 19.01 -3.42 -21.43
N VAL A 395 18.16 -2.75 -22.21
CA VAL A 395 18.16 -1.29 -22.36
C VAL A 395 17.47 -0.59 -21.18
N ASN A 396 17.64 0.74 -21.06
CA ASN A 396 16.82 1.53 -20.13
C ASN A 396 15.36 1.49 -20.57
N TYR A 397 14.43 1.51 -19.62
CA TYR A 397 13.00 1.42 -19.87
C TYR A 397 12.21 2.29 -18.90
N ILE A 398 11.33 3.12 -19.43
CA ILE A 398 10.41 3.98 -18.67
C ILE A 398 8.99 3.68 -19.16
N ALA A 399 8.09 3.32 -18.24
CA ALA A 399 6.76 2.83 -18.58
C ALA A 399 5.68 3.41 -17.68
N ARG A 400 4.69 4.05 -18.31
CA ARG A 400 3.53 4.60 -17.63
C ARG A 400 2.37 3.61 -17.67
N GLU A 401 2.27 2.84 -16.59
CA GLU A 401 1.30 1.75 -16.43
C GLU A 401 0.12 2.13 -15.51
N VAL A 402 0.22 3.26 -14.80
CA VAL A 402 -0.80 3.77 -13.88
C VAL A 402 -1.58 4.91 -14.54
N LEU A 403 -2.90 4.93 -14.33
CA LEU A 403 -3.77 6.03 -14.76
C LEU A 403 -3.47 7.29 -13.95
N LEU A 404 -2.93 8.31 -14.61
CA LEU A 404 -2.65 9.61 -13.99
C LEU A 404 -3.79 10.59 -14.30
N LEU A 405 -4.33 11.24 -13.26
CA LEU A 405 -5.44 12.19 -13.36
C LEU A 405 -5.03 13.59 -12.87
N ASN A 406 -5.63 14.66 -13.41
CA ASN A 406 -5.55 16.00 -12.85
C ASN A 406 -6.55 16.20 -11.67
N HIS A 407 -6.61 17.42 -11.13
CA HIS A 407 -7.58 17.79 -10.09
C HIS A 407 -9.05 17.63 -10.52
N ASP A 408 -9.35 17.79 -11.82
CA ASP A 408 -10.70 17.64 -12.40
C ASP A 408 -11.03 16.18 -12.80
N GLN A 409 -10.20 15.21 -12.40
CA GLN A 409 -10.30 13.78 -12.74
C GLN A 409 -10.15 13.44 -14.24
N ALA A 410 -9.64 14.38 -15.05
CA ALA A 410 -9.29 14.12 -16.44
C ALA A 410 -7.92 13.42 -16.55
N PRO A 411 -7.72 12.48 -17.50
CA PRO A 411 -6.43 11.82 -17.70
C PRO A 411 -5.39 12.80 -18.25
N VAL A 412 -4.21 12.83 -17.64
CA VAL A 412 -3.05 13.68 -18.02
C VAL A 412 -1.97 12.86 -18.69
N GLY A 413 -1.13 13.47 -19.53
CA GLY A 413 0.04 12.85 -20.19
C GLY A 413 -0.25 11.75 -21.22
N GLY A 414 0.76 11.39 -22.03
CA GLY A 414 0.71 10.30 -23.00
C GLY A 414 1.70 10.52 -24.14
N ASN A 415 1.37 10.07 -25.36
CA ASN A 415 2.13 10.49 -26.53
C ASN A 415 1.94 11.98 -26.85
N THR A 416 0.82 12.56 -26.39
CA THR A 416 0.52 13.99 -26.44
C THR A 416 -0.20 14.42 -25.15
N SER A 417 0.15 15.58 -24.58
CA SER A 417 -0.66 16.25 -23.55
C SER A 417 -0.31 17.73 -23.38
N LYS A 418 -1.29 18.54 -22.98
CA LYS A 418 -1.14 19.98 -22.67
C LYS A 418 -0.21 20.25 -21.49
N ASP A 419 -0.10 19.29 -20.58
CA ASP A 419 0.79 19.34 -19.41
C ASP A 419 2.27 19.48 -19.80
N TYR A 420 2.63 19.12 -21.03
CA TYR A 420 4.00 19.17 -21.53
C TYR A 420 4.46 20.60 -21.83
N GLU A 421 3.58 21.48 -22.32
CA GLU A 421 3.89 22.91 -22.45
C GLU A 421 4.11 23.56 -21.06
N LEU A 422 3.29 23.22 -20.06
CA LEU A 422 3.44 23.70 -18.68
C LEU A 422 4.74 23.19 -18.03
N TYR A 423 5.14 21.94 -18.29
CA TYR A 423 6.42 21.40 -17.81
C TYR A 423 7.63 22.09 -18.46
N LEU A 424 7.57 22.41 -19.75
CA LEU A 424 8.60 23.17 -20.46
C LEU A 424 8.70 24.62 -19.93
N GLN A 425 7.58 25.21 -19.50
CA GLN A 425 7.53 26.53 -18.84
C GLN A 425 7.96 26.49 -17.36
N GLY A 426 8.11 25.31 -16.76
CA GLY A 426 8.55 25.12 -15.37
C GLY A 426 7.44 25.11 -14.32
N GLU A 427 6.16 25.14 -14.70
CA GLU A 427 5.00 25.25 -13.80
C GLU A 427 4.63 23.92 -13.09
N THR A 428 5.64 23.22 -12.59
CA THR A 428 5.53 21.86 -12.00
C THR A 428 4.57 21.75 -10.82
N GLN A 429 4.27 22.84 -10.10
CA GLN A 429 3.38 22.84 -8.93
C GLN A 429 1.90 22.59 -9.28
N ALA A 430 1.47 22.84 -10.53
CA ALA A 430 0.11 22.59 -10.99
C ALA A 430 -0.08 21.17 -11.57
N LEU A 431 1.00 20.41 -11.76
CA LEU A 431 1.00 19.12 -12.43
C LEU A 431 0.78 17.95 -11.46
N ASN A 432 0.30 16.82 -11.97
CA ASN A 432 0.25 15.58 -11.20
C ASN A 432 1.68 15.16 -10.78
N PRO A 433 1.97 14.92 -9.48
CA PRO A 433 3.33 14.60 -9.04
C PRO A 433 3.95 13.38 -9.73
N ALA A 434 3.17 12.35 -10.06
CA ALA A 434 3.68 11.18 -10.78
C ALA A 434 4.00 11.49 -12.26
N LEU A 435 3.38 12.52 -12.85
CA LEU A 435 3.77 13.02 -14.17
C LEU A 435 5.08 13.80 -14.10
N VAL A 436 5.30 14.57 -13.02
CA VAL A 436 6.59 15.25 -12.76
C VAL A 436 7.70 14.23 -12.52
N ASP A 437 7.45 13.15 -11.76
CA ASP A 437 8.39 12.03 -11.60
C ASP A 437 8.74 11.37 -12.95
N PHE A 438 7.75 11.16 -13.84
CA PHE A 438 7.96 10.60 -15.18
C PHE A 438 8.81 11.50 -16.07
N LEU A 439 8.55 12.81 -16.06
CA LEU A 439 9.27 13.77 -16.91
C LEU A 439 10.68 14.07 -16.38
N SER A 440 10.88 14.08 -15.06
CA SER A 440 12.20 14.26 -14.44
C SER A 440 13.09 13.02 -14.57
N ASP A 441 12.53 11.80 -14.56
CA ASP A 441 13.28 10.60 -14.93
C ASP A 441 13.80 10.66 -16.38
N ILE A 442 13.02 11.22 -17.32
CA ILE A 442 13.44 11.43 -18.71
C ILE A 442 14.51 12.53 -18.80
N GLU A 443 14.34 13.64 -18.08
CA GLU A 443 15.29 14.77 -18.02
C GLU A 443 16.62 14.41 -17.35
N SER A 444 16.74 13.22 -16.73
CA SER A 444 18.00 12.72 -16.16
C SER A 444 19.01 12.17 -17.19
N PHE A 445 18.61 12.02 -18.45
CA PHE A 445 19.42 11.45 -19.53
C PHE A 445 20.09 12.53 -20.40
N ASP A 446 21.21 12.16 -21.05
CA ASP A 446 22.06 13.08 -21.83
C ASP A 446 21.74 13.13 -23.33
N SER A 447 22.28 14.13 -24.03
CA SER A 447 22.13 14.32 -25.48
C SER A 447 22.80 13.23 -26.34
N GLN A 448 23.53 12.29 -25.72
CA GLN A 448 24.08 11.09 -26.35
C GLN A 448 23.13 9.88 -26.24
N THR A 449 21.95 10.06 -25.62
CA THR A 449 20.95 9.01 -25.45
C THR A 449 19.98 8.97 -26.64
N TYR A 450 19.70 7.76 -27.14
CA TYR A 450 18.64 7.48 -28.11
C TYR A 450 17.35 7.08 -27.39
N PHE A 451 16.29 7.85 -27.62
CA PHE A 451 14.97 7.61 -27.05
C PHE A 451 14.05 6.94 -28.09
N VAL A 452 13.53 5.76 -27.75
CA VAL A 452 12.61 4.99 -28.60
C VAL A 452 11.22 5.00 -27.96
N ILE A 453 10.32 5.86 -28.46
CA ILE A 453 8.95 5.98 -27.96
C ILE A 453 8.06 4.93 -28.63
N LEU A 454 7.59 3.94 -27.88
CA LEU A 454 6.67 2.92 -28.36
C LEU A 454 5.22 3.41 -28.30
N SER A 455 4.52 3.25 -29.43
CA SER A 455 3.17 3.76 -29.66
C SER A 455 2.26 2.71 -30.32
N SER A 456 0.95 2.87 -30.22
CA SER A 456 -0.02 2.05 -30.99
C SER A 456 -0.39 2.75 -32.31
N ALA A 457 -0.61 1.97 -33.37
CA ALA A 457 -1.18 2.43 -34.63
C ALA A 457 -2.57 1.83 -34.87
N ALA A 458 -3.46 2.66 -35.42
CA ALA A 458 -4.82 2.26 -35.77
C ALA A 458 -4.87 1.13 -36.81
N SER A 459 -5.93 0.33 -36.74
CA SER A 459 -6.19 -0.80 -37.65
C SER A 459 -6.44 -0.33 -39.10
N GLY A 460 -5.37 -0.10 -39.85
CA GLY A 460 -5.40 0.34 -41.24
C GLY A 460 -4.05 0.85 -41.77
N ARG A 461 -3.18 1.36 -40.88
CA ARG A 461 -1.76 1.64 -41.20
C ARG A 461 -0.98 0.34 -41.48
N SER A 462 0.27 0.49 -41.92
CA SER A 462 1.28 -0.57 -42.01
C SER A 462 1.47 -1.32 -40.68
N ASP A 463 2.19 -2.44 -40.71
CA ASP A 463 2.44 -3.27 -39.52
C ASP A 463 3.29 -2.52 -38.48
N PHE A 464 4.26 -1.75 -38.96
CA PHE A 464 4.97 -0.74 -38.19
C PHE A 464 5.09 0.57 -38.97
N VAL A 465 5.02 1.69 -38.27
CA VAL A 465 5.39 3.01 -38.80
C VAL A 465 6.48 3.58 -37.90
N VAL A 466 7.57 4.07 -38.51
CA VAL A 466 8.66 4.73 -37.80
C VAL A 466 8.62 6.21 -38.16
N GLU A 467 8.54 7.06 -37.14
CA GLU A 467 8.47 8.52 -37.27
C GLU A 467 9.64 9.16 -36.52
N TYR A 468 10.31 10.10 -37.20
CA TYR A 468 11.32 11.01 -36.66
C TYR A 468 11.07 12.41 -37.25
N GLY A 469 11.63 13.43 -36.61
CA GLY A 469 11.46 14.84 -37.01
C GLY A 469 12.12 15.20 -38.33
N ASN A 470 12.18 16.45 -38.77
CA ASN A 470 11.49 17.71 -38.41
C ASN A 470 12.12 18.74 -39.38
N ASP A 471 11.48 19.49 -40.27
CA ASP A 471 10.09 19.61 -40.72
C ASP A 471 10.09 20.17 -42.18
N LEU A 472 8.90 20.39 -42.77
CA LEU A 472 8.71 21.49 -43.74
C LEU A 472 7.34 22.15 -43.52
N GLY A 473 7.18 22.83 -42.37
CA GLY A 473 5.83 23.14 -41.86
C GLY A 473 5.67 24.24 -40.79
N SER A 474 6.75 24.87 -40.32
CA SER A 474 6.78 25.96 -39.32
C SER A 474 6.54 25.59 -37.84
N THR A 475 7.07 26.48 -36.99
CA THR A 475 7.92 26.20 -35.80
C THR A 475 7.50 24.97 -34.98
N GLU A 476 8.03 23.77 -35.20
CA GLU A 476 9.38 23.26 -35.57
C GLU A 476 10.41 23.19 -34.43
N PHE A 477 11.27 22.17 -34.55
CA PHE A 477 12.58 22.06 -33.90
C PHE A 477 13.60 21.73 -35.00
N VAL A 478 14.42 22.68 -35.44
CA VAL A 478 15.33 22.51 -36.60
C VAL A 478 16.66 23.25 -36.42
N GLU A 479 17.76 22.50 -36.43
CA GLU A 479 18.85 22.66 -37.42
C GLU A 479 19.73 21.37 -37.38
N GLY A 480 19.88 20.57 -38.45
CA GLY A 480 19.33 20.65 -39.81
C GLY A 480 18.55 19.40 -40.23
N LYS A 481 17.22 19.46 -40.04
CA LYS A 481 16.18 18.61 -40.66
C LYS A 481 15.79 17.26 -40.04
N THR A 482 16.24 16.89 -38.84
CA THR A 482 15.58 15.81 -38.09
C THR A 482 15.76 15.89 -36.57
N SER A 483 14.98 15.11 -35.82
CA SER A 483 15.14 14.84 -34.37
C SER A 483 16.28 13.85 -34.07
N LEU A 484 17.16 13.63 -35.07
CA LEU A 484 18.45 13.00 -34.95
C LEU A 484 19.50 14.09 -35.19
N ASN A 485 20.54 14.12 -34.37
CA ASN A 485 21.50 15.23 -34.35
C ASN A 485 22.43 15.28 -35.59
N SER A 486 22.34 14.34 -36.54
CA SER A 486 23.01 14.45 -37.84
C SER A 486 22.34 13.68 -38.99
N GLU A 487 22.63 14.11 -40.23
CA GLU A 487 22.26 13.40 -41.48
C GLU A 487 22.93 12.02 -41.60
N LYS A 488 24.10 11.83 -40.97
CA LYS A 488 24.74 10.52 -40.84
C LYS A 488 23.86 9.58 -40.02
N ASP A 489 23.37 10.03 -38.86
CA ASP A 489 22.55 9.21 -37.97
C ASP A 489 21.20 8.84 -38.61
N LEU A 490 20.63 9.75 -39.39
CA LEU A 490 19.46 9.48 -40.24
C LEU A 490 19.75 8.42 -41.30
N THR A 491 20.89 8.51 -41.99
CA THR A 491 21.31 7.54 -43.01
C THR A 491 21.61 6.18 -42.38
N GLU A 492 22.26 6.15 -41.22
CA GLU A 492 22.61 4.94 -40.48
C GLU A 492 21.36 4.27 -39.89
N LEU A 493 20.41 5.03 -39.32
CA LEU A 493 19.09 4.51 -38.92
C LEU A 493 18.34 3.94 -40.13
N THR A 494 18.35 4.63 -41.28
CA THR A 494 17.70 4.13 -42.50
C THR A 494 18.34 2.83 -42.99
N GLN A 495 19.67 2.71 -42.95
CA GLN A 495 20.38 1.47 -43.28
C GLN A 495 20.11 0.34 -42.26
N ILE A 496 20.05 0.65 -40.96
CA ILE A 496 19.68 -0.30 -39.89
C ILE A 496 18.25 -0.81 -40.11
N LEU A 497 17.32 0.08 -40.48
CA LEU A 497 15.97 -0.29 -40.86
C LEU A 497 15.99 -1.17 -42.12
N GLU A 498 16.51 -0.71 -43.26
CA GLU A 498 16.53 -1.48 -44.52
C GLU A 498 17.16 -2.86 -44.37
N LYS A 499 18.36 -2.94 -43.75
CA LYS A 499 19.10 -4.18 -43.51
C LYS A 499 18.32 -5.17 -42.64
N ASN A 500 17.67 -4.71 -41.58
CA ASN A 500 16.88 -5.60 -40.72
C ASN A 500 15.54 -5.95 -41.39
N MET A 501 14.84 -4.99 -41.98
CA MET A 501 13.53 -5.17 -42.61
C MET A 501 13.57 -6.18 -43.76
N HIS A 502 14.60 -6.16 -44.62
CA HIS A 502 14.76 -7.14 -45.71
C HIS A 502 15.05 -8.57 -45.22
N ASN A 503 15.45 -8.74 -43.95
CA ASN A 503 15.77 -10.03 -43.36
C ASN A 503 14.71 -10.56 -42.37
N VAL A 504 13.68 -9.77 -42.02
CA VAL A 504 12.49 -10.28 -41.28
C VAL A 504 11.50 -10.92 -42.26
N GLU A 505 11.96 -11.99 -42.91
CA GLU A 505 11.14 -12.89 -43.71
C GLU A 505 10.97 -14.23 -42.97
N TYR A 506 10.11 -14.22 -41.96
CA TYR A 506 9.96 -15.40 -41.10
C TYR A 506 9.23 -16.53 -41.83
N GLN A 507 9.91 -17.67 -42.01
CA GLN A 507 9.28 -18.92 -42.47
C GLN A 507 8.70 -19.69 -41.28
N GLY A 508 7.37 -19.67 -41.14
CA GLY A 508 6.69 -20.48 -40.12
C GLY A 508 6.76 -21.98 -40.39
N ALA A 509 6.35 -22.78 -39.40
CA ALA A 509 6.28 -24.25 -39.52
C ALA A 509 5.45 -24.75 -40.73
N ASN A 510 4.52 -23.92 -41.23
CA ASN A 510 3.72 -24.19 -42.44
C ASN A 510 4.33 -23.58 -43.73
N LYS A 511 5.62 -23.18 -43.73
CA LYS A 511 6.34 -22.48 -44.82
C LYS A 511 5.71 -21.15 -45.28
N VAL A 512 4.82 -20.56 -44.49
CA VAL A 512 4.29 -19.21 -44.76
C VAL A 512 5.35 -18.17 -44.45
N ARG A 513 5.72 -17.38 -45.46
CA ARG A 513 6.65 -16.24 -45.40
C ARG A 513 5.91 -15.04 -44.80
N LEU A 514 6.09 -14.76 -43.51
CA LEU A 514 5.59 -13.54 -42.88
C LEU A 514 6.61 -12.41 -43.14
N ALA A 515 6.29 -11.54 -44.09
CA ALA A 515 6.93 -10.24 -44.25
C ALA A 515 6.13 -9.19 -43.46
N TYR A 516 6.83 -8.29 -42.78
CA TYR A 516 6.22 -7.18 -42.03
C TYR A 516 6.37 -5.88 -42.80
N ASN A 517 5.25 -5.23 -43.12
CA ASN A 517 5.29 -3.91 -43.75
C ASN A 517 5.70 -2.87 -42.72
N PHE A 518 6.98 -2.50 -42.73
CA PHE A 518 7.45 -1.25 -42.16
C PHE A 518 7.23 -0.13 -43.18
N THR A 519 6.83 1.04 -42.70
CA THR A 519 6.86 2.27 -43.50
C THR A 519 7.64 3.31 -42.71
N SER A 520 8.81 3.69 -43.24
CA SER A 520 9.41 4.97 -42.87
C SER A 520 8.62 6.04 -43.62
N GLU A 521 7.75 6.76 -42.91
CA GLU A 521 6.93 7.82 -43.51
C GLU A 521 7.79 9.09 -43.70
N GLN A 522 8.81 9.00 -44.56
CA GLN A 522 9.77 10.10 -44.84
C GLN A 522 9.12 11.41 -45.34
N ASN A 523 7.88 11.34 -45.84
CA ASN A 523 7.08 12.51 -46.23
C ASN A 523 6.10 12.99 -45.14
N THR A 524 5.89 12.20 -44.09
CA THR A 524 5.06 12.56 -42.92
C THR A 524 5.97 12.96 -41.77
N ILE A 525 6.78 13.98 -42.04
CA ILE A 525 7.86 14.45 -41.16
C ILE A 525 7.27 15.01 -39.87
N GLY A 526 7.70 14.47 -38.72
CA GLY A 526 7.42 14.96 -37.37
C GLY A 526 5.97 14.80 -36.88
N ASN A 527 5.81 14.61 -35.56
CA ASN A 527 4.54 14.88 -34.90
C ASN A 527 4.41 16.40 -34.73
N ARG A 528 3.61 17.04 -35.58
CA ARG A 528 3.42 18.52 -35.71
C ARG A 528 2.79 19.21 -34.49
N ASN A 529 2.82 18.57 -33.32
CA ASN A 529 2.19 19.04 -32.10
C ASN A 529 3.27 19.38 -31.06
N SER A 530 3.33 20.65 -30.67
CA SER A 530 4.15 21.17 -29.55
C SER A 530 3.93 20.37 -28.26
N ASN A 531 2.71 19.88 -28.07
CA ASN A 531 2.27 19.06 -26.94
C ASN A 531 2.59 17.57 -27.10
N SER A 532 3.49 17.17 -28.00
CA SER A 532 3.93 15.77 -28.12
C SER A 532 5.07 15.44 -27.14
N LEU A 533 5.09 14.21 -26.63
CA LEU A 533 6.19 13.74 -25.79
C LEU A 533 7.51 13.72 -26.56
N HIS A 534 7.45 13.40 -27.86
CA HIS A 534 8.60 13.43 -28.77
C HIS A 534 9.29 14.81 -28.77
N HIS A 535 8.51 15.89 -28.92
CA HIS A 535 9.01 17.25 -28.83
C HIS A 535 9.56 17.61 -27.44
N LEU A 536 8.87 17.24 -26.35
CA LEU A 536 9.36 17.52 -24.98
C LEU A 536 10.69 16.83 -24.69
N VAL A 537 10.85 15.56 -25.09
CA VAL A 537 12.11 14.80 -24.87
C VAL A 537 13.27 15.50 -25.58
N GLN A 538 13.08 15.92 -26.84
CA GLN A 538 14.09 16.67 -27.60
C GLN A 538 14.46 17.99 -26.89
N GLN A 539 13.47 18.79 -26.48
CA GLN A 539 13.65 20.07 -25.78
C GLN A 539 14.39 19.94 -24.44
N LYS A 540 14.13 18.88 -23.67
CA LYS A 540 14.72 18.70 -22.34
C LYS A 540 16.08 17.99 -22.32
N THR A 541 16.34 17.09 -23.26
CA THR A 541 17.55 16.24 -23.24
C THR A 541 18.54 16.54 -24.36
N GLY A 542 18.07 17.09 -25.49
CA GLY A 542 18.86 17.19 -26.72
C GLY A 542 19.26 15.85 -27.35
N GLY A 543 18.74 14.72 -26.84
CA GLY A 543 19.04 13.38 -27.35
C GLY A 543 18.18 12.99 -28.55
N ASN A 544 18.58 11.92 -29.23
CA ASN A 544 18.00 11.51 -30.51
C ASN A 544 16.66 10.77 -30.29
N VAL A 545 15.53 11.33 -30.74
CA VAL A 545 14.20 10.75 -30.47
C VAL A 545 13.56 10.13 -31.72
N VAL A 546 13.21 8.84 -31.63
CA VAL A 546 12.49 8.06 -32.65
C VAL A 546 11.20 7.51 -32.06
N SER A 547 10.08 7.64 -32.79
CA SER A 547 8.80 7.04 -32.42
C SER A 547 8.51 5.81 -33.27
N ILE A 548 8.14 4.69 -32.65
CA ILE A 548 7.77 3.46 -33.35
C ILE A 548 6.32 3.09 -33.00
N TYR A 549 5.45 3.17 -34.00
CA TYR A 549 4.04 2.83 -33.87
C TYR A 549 3.81 1.39 -34.32
N THR A 550 3.45 0.52 -33.39
CA THR A 550 3.10 -0.87 -33.67
C THR A 550 1.61 -0.99 -33.96
N ASN A 551 1.23 -1.62 -35.06
CA ASN A 551 -0.17 -1.81 -35.41
C ASN A 551 -0.93 -2.59 -34.33
N ILE A 552 -2.11 -2.12 -33.93
CA ILE A 552 -2.94 -2.78 -32.92
C ILE A 552 -3.23 -4.26 -33.27
N LYS A 553 -3.29 -4.61 -34.58
CA LYS A 553 -3.44 -6.00 -35.06
C LYS A 553 -2.28 -6.93 -34.69
N ILE A 554 -1.08 -6.38 -34.46
CA ILE A 554 0.08 -7.12 -33.94
C ILE A 554 -0.04 -7.26 -32.42
N LEU A 555 -0.29 -6.14 -31.72
CA LEU A 555 -0.42 -6.11 -30.26
C LEU A 555 -1.48 -7.09 -29.74
N THR A 556 -2.61 -7.22 -30.46
CA THR A 556 -3.69 -8.19 -30.18
C THR A 556 -3.60 -9.49 -30.99
N GLY A 557 -2.57 -9.66 -31.83
CA GLY A 557 -2.45 -10.77 -32.78
C GLY A 557 -2.08 -12.11 -32.12
N GLU A 558 -2.08 -13.18 -32.89
CA GLU A 558 -1.64 -14.51 -32.43
C GLU A 558 -0.17 -14.49 -31.97
N ASN A 559 0.18 -15.31 -30.97
CA ASN A 559 1.49 -15.26 -30.31
C ASN A 559 2.67 -15.36 -31.29
N ASN A 560 2.59 -16.18 -32.34
CA ASN A 560 3.68 -16.32 -33.33
C ASN A 560 3.93 -15.00 -34.10
N ARG A 561 2.86 -14.33 -34.57
CA ARG A 561 2.98 -13.03 -35.26
C ARG A 561 3.44 -11.94 -34.29
N TYR A 562 2.93 -11.94 -33.06
CA TYR A 562 3.35 -11.01 -32.02
C TYR A 562 4.84 -11.18 -31.66
N TYR A 563 5.34 -12.40 -31.50
CA TYR A 563 6.73 -12.66 -31.12
C TYR A 563 7.73 -12.52 -32.28
N ALA A 564 7.36 -12.86 -33.51
CA ALA A 564 8.17 -12.52 -34.68
C ALA A 564 8.22 -10.99 -34.91
N ALA A 565 7.13 -10.25 -34.62
CA ALA A 565 7.14 -8.79 -34.55
C ALA A 565 8.04 -8.23 -33.43
N CYS A 566 8.04 -8.85 -32.23
CA CYS A 566 9.01 -8.52 -31.18
C CYS A 566 10.45 -8.75 -31.64
N THR A 567 10.70 -9.83 -32.41
CA THR A 567 12.02 -10.13 -32.97
C THR A 567 12.46 -9.04 -33.94
N ALA A 568 11.57 -8.63 -34.86
CA ALA A 568 11.82 -7.56 -35.82
C ALA A 568 12.22 -6.24 -35.14
N LEU A 569 11.45 -5.80 -34.14
CA LEU A 569 11.78 -4.61 -33.36
C LEU A 569 13.08 -4.79 -32.55
N SER A 570 13.33 -5.98 -32.01
CA SER A 570 14.56 -6.24 -31.26
C SER A 570 15.80 -6.09 -32.14
N SER A 571 15.83 -6.62 -33.37
CA SER A 571 16.96 -6.46 -34.29
C SER A 571 17.22 -5.00 -34.69
N ILE A 572 16.17 -4.17 -34.79
CA ILE A 572 16.30 -2.73 -35.07
C ILE A 572 16.92 -2.01 -33.87
N ILE A 573 16.46 -2.30 -32.65
CA ILE A 573 16.98 -1.66 -31.43
C ILE A 573 18.40 -2.18 -31.09
N GLU A 574 18.71 -3.47 -31.34
CA GLU A 574 20.09 -3.99 -31.29
C GLU A 574 20.99 -3.23 -32.28
N GLY A 575 20.53 -2.99 -33.50
CA GLY A 575 21.27 -2.22 -34.50
C GLY A 575 21.59 -0.79 -34.04
N ILE A 576 20.63 -0.09 -33.44
CA ILE A 576 20.83 1.25 -32.85
C ILE A 576 21.82 1.17 -31.67
N GLN A 577 21.68 0.18 -30.79
CA GLN A 577 22.56 0.04 -29.62
C GLN A 577 24.00 -0.32 -30.01
N ASP A 578 24.20 -1.13 -31.04
CA ASP A 578 25.54 -1.54 -31.50
C ASP A 578 26.23 -0.48 -32.37
N ALA A 579 25.47 0.35 -33.11
CA ALA A 579 26.00 1.58 -33.71
C ALA A 579 26.59 2.52 -32.65
N MET A 580 25.92 2.64 -31.50
CA MET A 580 26.40 3.43 -30.35
C MET A 580 27.59 2.81 -29.60
N LYS A 581 27.82 1.48 -29.71
CA LYS A 581 28.99 0.81 -29.10
C LYS A 581 30.23 0.78 -30.01
N THR A 582 30.01 0.65 -31.31
CA THR A 582 31.11 0.48 -32.29
C THR A 582 31.74 1.80 -32.72
N SER A 583 31.08 2.92 -32.43
CA SER A 583 31.47 4.24 -32.90
C SER A 583 32.41 4.96 -31.93
N LYS A 584 33.50 5.51 -32.46
CA LYS A 584 34.48 6.33 -31.71
C LYS A 584 33.97 7.76 -31.57
N PHE A 585 32.88 7.97 -30.84
CA PHE A 585 32.30 9.30 -30.62
C PHE A 585 33.01 10.00 -29.46
N THR A 586 33.94 10.88 -29.82
CA THR A 586 34.56 11.93 -28.99
C THR A 586 34.86 13.13 -29.87
#